data_AF-A0A5E8BFW3-F1
#
_entry.id   AF-A0A5E8BFW3-F1
#
_cell.length_a   1.000
_cell.length_b   1.000
_cell.length_c   1.000
_cell.angle_alpha   90.00
_cell.angle_beta   90.00
_cell.angle_gamma   90.00
#
_symmetry.space_group_name_H-M   'P 1'
#
loop_
_entity.id
_entity.type
_entity.pdbx_description
1 polymer ?
#
loop_
_entity_poly.entity_id
_entity_poly.type
_entity_poly.pdbx_seq_one_letter_code
_entity_poly.pdbx_strand_id
1 'polypeptide(L)'
;MPTPKVLPTAPTELLETEDQLRRVIQTLIEMGIMVHDFQGTGESREGLTDRVSLMTRQLDELAVESNRLKEEFPIDVVQYIENGRNPDVYTREFVELAAKQNQYINGKMKAMAEFREILGDAIKEAYPDLEDAIANVKRRTTPQNLDNNQPTA
;
A
#
# COMPACT_ATOMS: atom_id res chain seq x y z
N MET A 1 29.47 -3.62 0.63
CA MET A 1 28.56 -2.55 1.09
C MET A 1 27.36 -2.59 0.15
N PRO A 2 26.13 -2.90 0.61
CA PRO A 2 24.96 -2.74 -0.25
C PRO A 2 24.82 -1.26 -0.58
N THR A 3 24.68 -0.94 -1.86
CA THR A 3 24.49 0.42 -2.34
C THR A 3 23.20 0.99 -1.75
N PRO A 4 23.18 2.25 -1.28
CA PRO A 4 21.95 2.89 -0.85
C PRO A 4 21.00 2.93 -2.04
N LYS A 5 19.86 2.26 -1.89
CA LYS A 5 18.76 2.27 -2.86
C LYS A 5 18.26 3.72 -2.92
N VAL A 6 18.61 4.43 -3.99
CA VAL A 6 18.07 5.77 -4.24
C VAL A 6 16.56 5.60 -4.36
N LEU A 7 15.82 6.15 -3.40
CA LEU A 7 14.36 6.18 -3.45
C LEU A 7 13.97 6.87 -4.77
N PRO A 8 13.03 6.30 -5.55
CA PRO A 8 12.55 6.97 -6.74
C PRO A 8 12.05 8.36 -6.33
N THR A 9 12.55 9.40 -6.98
CA THR A 9 12.06 10.76 -6.80
C THR A 9 10.58 10.77 -7.10
N ALA A 10 9.79 11.37 -6.21
CA ALA A 10 8.35 11.46 -6.37
C ALA A 10 7.99 12.06 -7.75
N PRO A 11 6.89 11.61 -8.38
CA PRO A 11 6.41 12.19 -9.63
C PRO A 11 6.27 13.71 -9.50
N THR A 12 6.67 14.45 -10.54
CA THR A 12 6.63 15.92 -10.52
C THR A 12 5.22 16.43 -10.25
N GLU A 13 4.17 15.78 -10.81
CA GLU A 13 2.78 16.19 -10.58
C GLU A 13 2.36 16.07 -9.12
N LEU A 14 2.91 15.07 -8.41
CA LEU A 14 2.62 14.85 -6.99
C LEU A 14 3.25 15.94 -6.13
N LEU A 15 4.49 16.34 -6.45
CA LEU A 15 5.17 17.44 -5.76
C LEU A 15 4.48 18.79 -6.02
N GLU A 16 4.07 19.06 -7.26
CA GLU A 16 3.32 20.27 -7.63
C GLU A 16 1.99 20.37 -6.85
N THR A 17 1.28 19.24 -6.73
CA THR A 17 0.02 19.16 -5.99
C THR A 17 0.25 19.31 -4.48
N GLU A 18 1.30 18.71 -3.93
CA GLU A 18 1.69 18.88 -2.52
C GLU A 18 1.97 20.36 -2.21
N ASP A 19 2.72 21.04 -3.07
CA ASP A 19 3.03 22.46 -2.91
C ASP A 19 1.77 23.34 -2.96
N GLN A 20 0.81 23.03 -3.85
CA GLN A 20 -0.48 23.73 -3.89
C GLN A 20 -1.29 23.50 -2.61
N LEU A 21 -1.33 22.26 -2.11
CA LEU A 21 -2.01 21.94 -0.85
C LEU A 21 -1.37 22.70 0.33
N ARG A 22 -0.04 22.80 0.36
CA ARG A 22 0.69 23.57 1.37
C ARG A 22 0.34 25.06 1.31
N ARG A 23 0.18 25.64 0.11
CA ARG A 23 -0.30 27.02 -0.08
C ARG A 23 -1.73 27.22 0.45
N VAL A 24 -2.63 26.27 0.20
CA VAL A 24 -4.01 26.32 0.73
C VAL A 24 -4.01 26.30 2.26
N ILE A 25 -3.24 25.41 2.88
CA ILE A 25 -3.12 25.33 4.36
C ILE A 25 -2.58 26.65 4.92
N GLN A 26 -1.55 27.22 4.29
CA GLN A 26 -0.99 28.50 4.70
C GLN A 26 -2.02 29.64 4.61
N THR A 27 -2.82 29.68 3.54
CA THR A 27 -3.95 30.61 3.40
C THR A 27 -5.00 30.46 4.48
N LEU A 28 -5.33 29.23 4.89
CA LEU A 28 -6.26 28.96 5.99
C LEU A 28 -5.72 29.48 7.33
N ILE A 29 -4.42 29.27 7.61
CA ILE A 29 -3.78 29.75 8.82
C ILE A 29 -3.80 31.28 8.88
N GLU A 30 -3.40 31.94 7.79
CA GLU A 30 -3.41 33.41 7.70
C GLU A 30 -4.81 33.99 7.85
N MET A 31 -5.82 33.34 7.25
CA MET A 31 -7.21 33.73 7.42
C MET A 31 -7.67 33.57 8.87
N GLY A 32 -7.28 32.50 9.55
CA GLY A 32 -7.56 32.30 10.97
C GLY A 32 -6.99 33.42 11.85
N ILE A 33 -5.77 33.89 11.55
CA ILE A 33 -5.14 35.02 12.23
C ILE A 33 -5.91 36.32 11.95
N MET A 34 -6.25 36.60 10.69
CA MET A 34 -7.01 37.81 10.30
C MET A 34 -8.38 37.89 10.98
N VAL A 35 -9.06 36.75 11.14
CA VAL A 35 -10.35 36.67 11.83
C VAL A 35 -10.19 36.85 13.34
N HIS A 36 -9.14 36.27 13.92
CA HIS A 36 -8.83 36.43 15.34
C HIS A 36 -8.52 37.89 15.71
N ASP A 37 -7.71 38.56 14.90
CA ASP A 37 -7.27 39.95 15.12
C ASP A 37 -8.16 40.99 14.41
N PHE A 38 -9.40 40.63 14.10
CA PHE A 38 -10.27 41.46 13.28
C PHE A 38 -10.65 42.77 13.99
N GLN A 39 -10.16 43.90 13.45
CA GLN A 39 -10.36 45.22 14.05
C GLN A 39 -11.64 45.94 13.58
N GLY A 40 -12.37 45.37 12.61
CA GLY A 40 -13.58 45.99 12.05
C GLY A 40 -13.34 47.20 11.14
N THR A 41 -12.09 47.54 10.85
CA THR A 41 -11.71 48.61 9.91
C THR A 41 -12.05 48.23 8.46
N GLY A 42 -12.08 49.22 7.57
CA GLY A 42 -12.27 48.98 6.13
C GLY A 42 -11.18 48.08 5.56
N GLU A 43 -9.93 48.34 5.92
CA GLU A 43 -8.76 47.54 5.51
C GLU A 43 -8.85 46.09 5.98
N SER A 44 -9.26 45.82 7.23
CA SER A 44 -9.46 44.45 7.73
C SER A 44 -10.56 43.69 6.97
N ARG A 45 -11.62 44.39 6.54
CA ARG A 45 -12.70 43.80 5.75
C ARG A 45 -12.27 43.48 4.32
N GLU A 46 -11.54 44.39 3.70
CA GLU A 46 -11.00 44.22 2.35
C GLU A 46 -10.00 43.07 2.31
N GLY A 47 -9.01 43.06 3.21
CA GLY A 47 -8.01 41.99 3.29
C GLY A 47 -8.61 40.59 3.53
N LEU A 48 -9.65 40.50 4.37
CA LEU A 48 -10.37 39.23 4.58
C LEU A 48 -11.12 38.78 3.31
N THR A 49 -11.77 39.71 2.61
CA THR A 49 -12.50 39.42 1.37
C THR A 49 -11.55 38.94 0.27
N ASP A 50 -10.39 39.58 0.16
CA ASP A 50 -9.34 39.19 -0.77
C ASP A 50 -8.81 37.79 -0.44
N ARG A 51 -8.62 37.48 0.85
CA ARG A 51 -8.14 36.16 1.28
C ARG A 51 -9.15 35.05 1.01
N VAL A 52 -10.44 35.30 1.22
CA VAL A 52 -11.50 34.35 0.87
C VAL A 52 -11.51 34.12 -0.64
N SER A 53 -11.38 35.18 -1.43
CA SER A 53 -11.34 35.09 -2.90
C SER A 53 -10.08 34.35 -3.40
N LEU A 54 -8.95 34.52 -2.73
CA LEU A 54 -7.73 33.74 -2.98
C LEU A 54 -7.94 32.26 -2.65
N MET A 55 -8.52 31.95 -1.48
CA MET A 55 -8.77 30.57 -1.06
C MET A 55 -9.67 29.83 -2.04
N THR A 56 -10.77 30.45 -2.50
CA THR A 56 -11.67 29.84 -3.48
C THR A 56 -10.95 29.51 -4.78
N ARG A 57 -10.09 30.42 -5.27
CA ARG A 57 -9.26 30.16 -6.47
C ARG A 57 -8.27 29.02 -6.25
N GLN A 58 -7.57 29.01 -5.11
CA GLN A 58 -6.60 27.96 -4.80
C GLN A 58 -7.24 26.57 -4.69
N LEU A 59 -8.48 26.48 -4.18
CA LEU A 59 -9.25 25.23 -4.13
C LEU A 59 -9.70 24.75 -5.51
N ASP A 60 -10.11 25.67 -6.39
CA ASP A 60 -10.46 25.35 -7.78
C ASP A 60 -9.24 24.83 -8.55
N GLU A 61 -8.11 25.54 -8.43
CA GLU A 61 -6.82 25.09 -8.98
C GLU A 61 -6.43 23.71 -8.43
N LEU A 62 -6.52 23.49 -7.11
CA LEU A 62 -6.17 22.21 -6.50
C LEU A 62 -7.06 21.07 -7.02
N ALA A 63 -8.36 21.31 -7.23
CA ALA A 63 -9.26 20.33 -7.80
C ALA A 63 -8.87 19.96 -9.23
N VAL A 64 -8.51 20.94 -10.06
CA VAL A 64 -8.06 20.70 -11.44
C VAL A 64 -6.74 19.91 -11.45
N GLU A 65 -5.75 20.35 -10.66
CA GLU A 65 -4.44 19.69 -10.56
C GLU A 65 -4.55 18.25 -10.04
N SER A 66 -5.48 17.98 -9.12
CA SER A 66 -5.69 16.63 -8.57
C SER A 66 -6.09 15.60 -9.65
N ASN A 67 -6.71 16.03 -10.75
CA ASN A 67 -7.08 15.15 -11.86
C ASN A 67 -5.86 14.65 -12.66
N ARG A 68 -4.69 15.27 -12.47
CA ARG A 68 -3.43 14.85 -13.10
C ARG A 68 -2.77 13.68 -12.37
N LEU A 69 -3.13 13.46 -11.10
CA LEU A 69 -2.61 12.37 -10.28
C LEU A 69 -3.17 11.04 -10.78
N LYS A 70 -2.30 10.04 -10.91
CA LYS A 70 -2.64 8.69 -11.43
C LYS A 70 -2.40 7.60 -10.40
N GLU A 71 -1.84 7.96 -9.27
CA GLU A 71 -1.46 7.07 -8.20
C GLU A 71 -2.71 6.53 -7.51
N GLU A 72 -2.87 5.21 -7.55
CA GLU A 72 -3.90 4.52 -6.79
C GLU A 72 -3.36 4.12 -5.42
N PHE A 73 -4.22 4.16 -4.40
CA PHE A 73 -3.91 3.68 -3.06
C PHE A 73 -5.10 2.89 -2.48
N PRO A 74 -4.84 1.95 -1.55
CA PRO A 74 -5.91 1.20 -0.92
C PRO A 74 -6.85 2.10 -0.13
N ILE A 75 -8.17 1.89 -0.28
CA ILE A 75 -9.20 2.69 0.42
C ILE A 75 -9.04 2.63 1.94
N ASP A 76 -8.51 1.53 2.46
CA ASP A 76 -8.24 1.36 3.89
C ASP A 76 -7.26 2.41 4.43
N VAL A 77 -6.36 2.95 3.59
CA VAL A 77 -5.43 4.02 3.98
C VAL A 77 -6.20 5.30 4.34
N VAL A 78 -7.35 5.56 3.71
CA VAL A 78 -8.21 6.71 4.06
C VAL A 78 -8.67 6.60 5.51
N GLN A 79 -9.09 5.41 5.96
CA GLN A 79 -9.51 5.20 7.34
C GLN A 79 -8.35 5.44 8.33
N TYR A 80 -7.11 5.16 7.94
CA TYR A 80 -5.95 5.47 8.79
C TYR A 80 -5.80 6.98 8.98
N ILE A 81 -5.92 7.74 7.88
CA ILE A 81 -5.83 9.21 7.90
C ILE A 81 -6.98 9.81 8.71
N GLU A 82 -8.22 9.37 8.50
CA GLU A 82 -9.40 9.85 9.22
C GLU A 82 -9.31 9.64 10.74
N ASN A 83 -8.70 8.52 11.16
CA ASN A 83 -8.46 8.20 12.56
C ASN A 83 -7.18 8.86 13.13
N GLY A 84 -6.47 9.68 12.35
CA GLY A 84 -5.22 10.33 12.76
C GLY A 84 -4.03 9.37 12.92
N ARG A 85 -4.11 8.17 12.34
CA ARG A 85 -3.04 7.16 12.35
C ARG A 85 -2.09 7.37 11.16
N ASN A 86 -0.80 7.16 11.38
CA ASN A 86 0.17 7.25 10.29
C ASN A 86 -0.13 6.16 9.22
N PRO A 87 -0.34 6.53 7.93
CA PRO A 87 -0.60 5.57 6.85
C PRO A 87 0.54 4.57 6.61
N ASP A 88 1.79 4.89 6.98
CA ASP A 88 2.93 3.95 6.89
C ASP A 88 2.70 2.67 7.72
N VAL A 89 1.87 2.78 8.76
CA VAL A 89 1.53 1.63 9.59
C VAL A 89 0.70 0.61 8.82
N TYR A 90 -0.20 1.06 7.93
CA TYR A 90 -0.94 0.17 7.04
C TYR A 90 0.02 -0.60 6.14
N THR A 91 0.96 0.09 5.49
CA THR A 91 1.96 -0.54 4.61
C THR A 91 2.77 -1.57 5.37
N ARG A 92 3.21 -1.25 6.60
CA ARG A 92 3.95 -2.18 7.45
C ARG A 92 3.12 -3.42 7.79
N GLU A 93 1.88 -3.24 8.26
CA GLU A 93 0.98 -4.34 8.61
C GLU A 93 0.65 -5.21 7.39
N PHE A 94 0.49 -4.61 6.21
CA PHE A 94 0.25 -5.34 4.96
C PHE A 94 1.44 -6.22 4.57
N VAL A 95 2.67 -5.68 4.65
CA VAL A 95 3.89 -6.46 4.37
C VAL A 95 4.06 -7.59 5.38
N GLU A 96 3.83 -7.33 6.67
CA GLU A 96 3.87 -8.34 7.73
C GLU A 96 2.83 -9.45 7.49
N LEU A 97 1.60 -9.07 7.11
CA LEU A 97 0.53 -10.01 6.79
C LEU A 97 0.87 -10.86 5.56
N ALA A 98 1.36 -10.24 4.49
CA ALA A 98 1.75 -10.93 3.27
C ALA A 98 2.88 -11.95 3.54
N ALA A 99 3.89 -11.57 4.33
CA ALA A 99 4.96 -12.47 4.73
C ALA A 99 4.43 -13.65 5.57
N LYS A 100 3.57 -13.38 6.55
CA LYS A 100 2.93 -14.41 7.39
C LYS A 100 2.06 -15.36 6.56
N GLN A 101 1.25 -14.84 5.65
CA GLN A 101 0.41 -15.65 4.76
C GLN A 101 1.27 -16.51 3.83
N ASN A 102 2.33 -15.96 3.24
CA ASN A 102 3.24 -16.71 2.39
C ASN A 102 3.88 -17.90 3.15
N GLN A 103 4.39 -17.65 4.35
CA GLN A 103 4.94 -18.71 5.21
C GLN A 103 3.88 -19.76 5.58
N TYR A 104 2.66 -19.31 5.92
CA TYR A 104 1.56 -20.20 6.28
C TYR A 104 1.14 -21.10 5.11
N ILE A 105 1.00 -20.55 3.90
CA ILE A 105 0.65 -21.33 2.70
C ILE A 105 1.80 -22.28 2.33
N ASN A 106 3.05 -21.84 2.42
CA ASN A 106 4.20 -22.72 2.21
C ASN A 106 4.22 -23.89 3.21
N GLY A 107 3.94 -23.62 4.49
CA GLY A 107 3.80 -24.65 5.52
C GLY A 107 2.69 -25.66 5.19
N LYS A 108 1.52 -25.18 4.75
CA LYS A 108 0.43 -26.05 4.28
C LYS A 108 0.82 -26.92 3.09
N MET A 109 1.52 -26.35 2.10
CA MET A 109 2.00 -27.12 0.94
C MET A 109 2.96 -28.23 1.37
N LYS A 110 3.90 -27.93 2.28
CA LYS A 110 4.82 -28.94 2.83
C LYS A 110 4.10 -30.04 3.60
N ALA A 111 3.16 -29.67 4.49
CA ALA A 111 2.39 -30.64 5.25
C ALA A 111 1.52 -31.54 4.36
N MET A 112 0.92 -30.98 3.30
CA MET A 112 0.16 -31.77 2.33
C MET A 112 1.07 -32.71 1.51
N ALA A 113 2.27 -32.27 1.13
CA ALA A 113 3.24 -33.13 0.47
C ALA A 113 3.68 -34.28 1.38
N GLU A 114 3.99 -34.00 2.64
CA GLU A 114 4.35 -35.01 3.64
C GLU A 114 3.20 -36.00 3.88
N PHE A 115 1.98 -35.50 4.06
CA PHE A 115 0.79 -36.35 4.22
C PHE A 115 0.58 -37.26 3.01
N ARG A 116 0.79 -36.76 1.79
CA ARG A 116 0.71 -37.56 0.56
C ARG A 116 1.76 -38.67 0.55
N GLU A 117 2.99 -38.40 0.99
CA GLU A 117 4.03 -39.42 1.07
C GLU A 117 3.64 -40.52 2.05
N ILE A 118 3.29 -40.16 3.30
CA ILE A 118 2.90 -41.11 4.36
C ILE A 118 1.68 -41.95 3.93
N LEU A 119 0.64 -41.30 3.40
CA LEU A 119 -0.57 -41.99 2.95
C LEU A 119 -0.26 -42.92 1.77
N GLY A 120 0.56 -42.47 0.82
CA GLY A 120 0.99 -43.28 -0.30
C GLY A 120 1.74 -44.54 0.16
N ASP A 121 2.62 -44.41 1.15
CA ASP A 121 3.42 -45.52 1.66
C ASP A 121 2.57 -46.51 2.46
N ALA A 122 1.64 -46.03 3.28
CA ALA A 122 0.69 -46.88 4.00
C ALA A 122 -0.25 -47.67 3.06
N ILE A 123 -0.70 -47.05 1.96
CA ILE A 123 -1.53 -47.77 0.96
C ILE A 123 -0.69 -48.82 0.21
N LYS A 124 0.58 -48.52 -0.12
CA LYS A 124 1.48 -49.50 -0.74
C LYS A 124 1.69 -50.72 0.14
N GLU A 125 1.88 -50.53 1.45
CA GLU A 125 2.03 -51.62 2.42
C GLU A 125 0.78 -52.50 2.50
N ALA A 126 -0.41 -51.87 2.53
CA ALA A 126 -1.67 -52.60 2.62
C ALA A 126 -2.11 -53.26 1.30
N TYR A 127 -1.77 -52.65 0.15
CA TYR A 127 -2.20 -53.07 -1.18
C TYR A 127 -1.07 -52.92 -2.22
N PRO A 128 -0.17 -53.92 -2.33
CA PRO A 128 0.97 -53.86 -3.24
C PRO A 128 0.61 -53.67 -4.72
N ASP A 129 -0.54 -54.23 -5.16
CA ASP A 129 -1.01 -54.15 -6.55
C ASP A 129 -1.34 -52.70 -7.01
N LEU A 130 -1.46 -51.76 -6.08
CA LEU A 130 -1.79 -50.34 -6.36
C LEU A 130 -0.55 -49.44 -6.46
N GLU A 131 0.66 -49.99 -6.37
CA GLU A 131 1.90 -49.19 -6.33
C GLU A 131 2.06 -48.26 -7.55
N ASP A 132 1.80 -48.75 -8.76
CA ASP A 132 1.90 -47.98 -10.00
C ASP A 132 0.89 -46.82 -10.04
N ALA A 133 -0.32 -47.06 -9.54
CA ALA A 133 -1.36 -46.04 -9.47
C ALA A 133 -0.96 -44.91 -8.50
N ILE A 134 -0.38 -45.26 -7.34
CA ILE A 134 0.10 -44.30 -6.34
C ILE A 134 1.27 -43.48 -6.90
N ALA A 135 2.23 -44.12 -7.59
CA ALA A 135 3.33 -43.44 -8.25
C ALA A 135 2.84 -42.44 -9.31
N ASN A 136 1.80 -42.80 -10.06
CA ASN A 136 1.17 -41.91 -11.03
C ASN A 136 0.53 -40.68 -10.35
N VAL A 137 -0.21 -40.88 -9.26
CA VAL A 137 -0.82 -39.77 -8.49
C VAL A 137 0.25 -38.86 -7.88
N LYS A 138 1.31 -39.41 -7.27
CA LYS A 138 2.42 -38.62 -6.72
C LYS A 138 3.05 -37.75 -7.82
N ARG A 139 3.36 -38.32 -8.98
CA ARG A 139 3.93 -37.59 -10.13
C ARG A 139 3.01 -36.45 -10.63
N ARG A 140 1.70 -36.67 -10.68
CA ARG A 140 0.72 -35.65 -11.15
C ARG A 140 0.47 -34.52 -10.15
N THR A 141 0.77 -34.74 -8.87
CA THR A 141 0.46 -33.81 -7.77
C THR A 141 1.69 -33.12 -7.21
N THR A 142 2.90 -33.51 -7.62
CA THR A 142 4.13 -32.80 -7.24
C THR A 142 4.23 -31.49 -8.03
N PRO A 143 4.43 -30.34 -7.37
CA PRO A 143 4.60 -29.07 -8.05
C PRO A 143 5.86 -29.09 -8.94
N GLN A 144 5.72 -28.77 -10.22
CA GLN A 144 6.78 -28.92 -11.23
C GLN A 144 7.88 -27.83 -11.19
N ASN A 145 7.97 -27.02 -10.13
CA ASN A 145 8.75 -25.76 -10.14
C ASN A 145 9.33 -25.33 -8.78
N LEU A 146 9.73 -26.25 -7.90
CA LEU A 146 10.34 -25.88 -6.61
C LEU A 146 11.87 -25.73 -6.64
N ASP A 147 12.56 -26.12 -7.73
CA ASP A 147 14.03 -26.13 -7.81
C ASP A 147 14.66 -24.88 -8.47
N ASN A 148 13.86 -23.96 -9.03
CA ASN A 148 14.38 -22.79 -9.77
C ASN A 148 14.77 -21.58 -8.90
N ASN A 149 14.88 -21.75 -7.58
CA ASN A 149 15.38 -20.69 -6.70
C ASN A 149 16.87 -20.92 -6.34
N GLN A 150 17.73 -21.02 -7.36
CA GLN A 150 19.13 -20.66 -7.18
C GLN A 150 19.22 -19.14 -7.06
N PRO A 151 19.93 -18.59 -6.06
CA PRO A 151 20.13 -17.16 -5.97
C PRO A 151 20.96 -16.71 -7.19
N THR A 152 20.32 -16.04 -8.14
CA THR A 152 21.04 -15.27 -9.15
C THR A 152 21.79 -14.16 -8.42
N ALA A 153 23.12 -14.24 -8.50
CA ALA A 153 24.08 -13.27 -7.99
C ALA A 153 23.91 -11.88 -8.63
#